data_AF-A0A5C3LRF4-F1
#
_entry.id   AF-A0A5C3LRF4-F1
#
_cell.length_a   1.000
_cell.length_b   1.000
_cell.length_c   1.000
_cell.angle_alpha   90.00
_cell.angle_beta   90.00
_cell.angle_gamma   90.00
#
_symmetry.space_group_name_H-M   'P 1'
#
loop_
_entity.id
_entity.type
_entity.pdbx_description
1 polymer ?
#
loop_
_entity_poly.entity_id
_entity_poly.type
_entity_poly.pdbx_seq_one_letter_code
_entity_poly.pdbx_strand_id
1 'polypeptide(L)'
;MAREGVAARAERERGPIWLDPLNCSVSRFTVYNPLKYFDREWHISHRSSRYCESGGKAPVAGSASLSFLFPKLPYRRSIEMHQEHKIPWNLLASNVAFVRENPHFHHHATGFFPRNRSNQDREISHFIRVFAQTVSTFANTERRKYLSVIECPKDRRLFSDQLLSQYPQHLNKFVQDPAHWSQRGRKGIHPGSWPEKYSDLANVVKTFLVINNMTPLLLLAQNPEIHLQGLRDMGYYAALHMYLFLNLSAATGVLASGQYKIAEEFGMFFGSTTLPPYGGVWCTPHKDFFGDTNIVKDLRDVLGDLSMLKKYLKMLFAIIYCYDMLLRECDSDHNMEDELNDVIYWVVRYRRPYLQYTRHKYNPQL
;
A
#
# COMPACT_ATOMS: atom_id res chain seq x y z
N MET A 1 21.03 -72.58 21.18
CA MET A 1 19.63 -72.12 21.10
C MET A 1 19.53 -71.20 19.89
N ALA A 2 18.66 -71.59 18.95
CA ALA A 2 18.61 -71.12 17.57
C ALA A 2 17.96 -69.74 17.42
N ARG A 3 18.34 -69.06 16.33
CA ARG A 3 17.74 -67.84 15.78
C ARG A 3 16.65 -68.23 14.77
N GLU A 4 15.47 -67.62 14.84
CA GLU A 4 14.49 -67.45 13.74
C GLU A 4 13.69 -66.16 14.04
N GLY A 5 13.65 -65.15 13.15
CA GLY A 5 12.68 -64.97 12.06
C GLY A 5 11.91 -63.64 12.34
N VAL A 6 11.38 -62.83 11.43
CA VAL A 6 11.11 -62.88 9.99
C VAL A 6 10.96 -61.41 9.53
N ALA A 7 11.54 -61.06 8.39
CA ALA A 7 11.29 -59.81 7.68
C ALA A 7 10.20 -60.03 6.60
N ALA A 8 9.17 -59.19 6.57
CA ALA A 8 8.15 -59.21 5.53
C ALA A 8 8.28 -57.96 4.64
N ARG A 9 8.66 -58.21 3.38
CA ARG A 9 8.72 -57.27 2.26
C ARG A 9 7.42 -57.43 1.47
N ALA A 10 6.67 -56.35 1.28
CA ALA A 10 5.51 -56.32 0.39
C ALA A 10 5.77 -55.31 -0.73
N GLU A 11 5.98 -55.85 -1.93
CA GLU A 11 5.98 -55.12 -3.20
C GLU A 11 4.54 -54.75 -3.55
N ARG A 12 4.31 -53.49 -3.99
CA ARG A 12 3.11 -53.11 -4.72
C ARG A 12 3.48 -52.36 -5.99
N GLU A 13 2.94 -52.92 -7.07
CA GLU A 13 3.15 -52.62 -8.47
C GLU A 13 2.65 -51.22 -8.83
N ARG A 14 3.41 -50.50 -9.67
CA ARG A 14 2.99 -49.27 -10.32
C ARG A 14 2.36 -49.61 -11.67
N GLY A 15 1.04 -49.44 -11.78
CA GLY A 15 0.34 -49.36 -13.07
C GLY A 15 0.41 -47.94 -13.66
N PRO A 16 0.37 -47.77 -14.99
CA PRO A 16 0.43 -46.48 -15.64
C PRO A 16 -0.93 -45.77 -15.61
N ILE A 17 -0.95 -44.50 -15.19
CA ILE A 17 -2.12 -43.63 -15.26
C ILE A 17 -2.08 -42.91 -16.61
N TRP A 18 -3.11 -43.13 -17.42
CA TRP A 18 -3.38 -42.43 -18.67
C TRP A 18 -3.87 -41.00 -18.37
N LEU A 19 -3.30 -40.02 -19.07
CA LEU A 19 -3.74 -38.62 -19.09
C LEU A 19 -4.83 -38.46 -20.14
N ASP A 20 -6.03 -38.06 -19.71
CA ASP A 20 -7.08 -37.52 -20.59
C ASP A 20 -6.95 -35.99 -20.67
N PRO A 21 -6.86 -35.38 -21.87
CA PRO A 21 -6.86 -33.94 -22.03
C PRO A 21 -8.27 -33.42 -22.39
N LEU A 22 -8.52 -32.16 -22.02
CA LEU A 22 -9.62 -31.28 -22.48
C LEU A 22 -10.93 -31.33 -21.69
N ASN A 23 -11.07 -30.40 -20.73
CA ASN A 23 -12.29 -29.60 -20.63
C ASN A 23 -11.99 -28.26 -19.93
N CYS A 24 -11.57 -27.27 -20.72
CA CYS A 24 -11.35 -25.90 -20.24
C CYS A 24 -12.59 -25.08 -20.61
N SER A 25 -13.57 -25.02 -19.71
CA SER A 25 -14.70 -24.09 -19.82
C SER A 25 -14.23 -22.69 -19.45
N VAL A 26 -14.21 -21.79 -20.43
CA VAL A 26 -13.93 -20.37 -20.24
C VAL A 26 -15.10 -19.73 -19.47
N SER A 27 -14.94 -19.56 -18.17
CA SER A 27 -15.83 -18.74 -17.35
C SER A 27 -15.58 -17.27 -17.69
N ARG A 28 -16.59 -16.58 -18.23
CA ARG A 28 -16.59 -15.12 -18.37
C ARG A 28 -16.48 -14.49 -16.98
N PHE A 29 -15.32 -13.93 -16.65
CA PHE A 29 -15.19 -13.04 -15.50
C PHE A 29 -15.87 -11.71 -15.83
N THR A 30 -16.96 -11.41 -15.13
CA THR A 30 -17.51 -10.06 -15.08
C THR A 30 -16.53 -9.18 -14.32
N VAL A 31 -15.83 -8.28 -15.01
CA VAL A 31 -14.93 -7.31 -14.38
C VAL A 31 -15.76 -6.33 -13.55
N TYR A 32 -15.72 -6.48 -12.23
CA TYR A 32 -16.38 -5.59 -11.28
C TYR A 32 -15.46 -4.44 -10.89
N ASN A 33 -15.97 -3.21 -10.88
CA ASN A 33 -15.20 -2.00 -10.58
C ASN A 33 -15.54 -1.48 -9.17
N PRO A 34 -14.74 -1.78 -8.13
CA PRO A 34 -14.98 -1.32 -6.76
C PRO A 34 -14.85 0.20 -6.59
N LEU A 35 -14.34 0.91 -7.61
CA LEU A 35 -14.14 2.35 -7.57
C LEU A 35 -15.46 3.16 -7.57
N LYS A 36 -16.64 2.55 -7.76
CA LYS A 36 -17.93 3.27 -7.72
C LYS A 36 -18.32 3.81 -6.34
N TYR A 37 -17.70 3.33 -5.25
CA TYR A 37 -18.09 3.73 -3.89
C TYR A 37 -17.32 4.94 -3.32
N PHE A 38 -16.33 5.47 -4.04
CA PHE A 38 -15.48 6.58 -3.58
C PHE A 38 -15.95 8.00 -3.98
N ASP A 39 -17.10 8.11 -4.65
CA ASP A 39 -17.74 9.37 -5.05
C ASP A 39 -18.76 9.86 -4.00
N ARG A 40 -18.31 10.10 -2.77
CA ARG A 40 -18.99 11.05 -1.87
C ARG A 40 -18.21 12.36 -1.86
N GLU A 41 -18.93 13.43 -2.20
CA GLU A 41 -18.47 14.76 -2.58
C GLU A 41 -17.55 15.40 -1.53
N TRP A 42 -16.42 15.93 -2.00
CA TRP A 42 -15.61 16.92 -1.30
C TRP A 42 -15.57 18.18 -2.18
N HIS A 43 -16.50 19.11 -1.95
CA HIS A 43 -16.46 20.41 -2.61
C HIS A 43 -15.42 21.31 -1.92
N ILE A 44 -14.25 21.48 -2.55
CA ILE A 44 -13.31 22.55 -2.21
C ILE A 44 -13.53 23.70 -3.18
N SER A 45 -14.14 24.78 -2.68
CA SER A 45 -14.35 26.03 -3.43
C SER A 45 -12.98 26.66 -3.78
N HIS A 46 -12.68 26.78 -5.07
CA HIS A 46 -11.53 27.56 -5.55
C HIS A 46 -11.98 28.99 -5.89
N ARG A 47 -11.47 29.98 -5.14
CA ARG A 47 -11.52 31.40 -5.53
C ARG A 47 -10.40 31.64 -6.56
N SER A 48 -10.78 31.89 -7.81
CA SER A 48 -9.87 32.33 -8.86
C SER A 48 -9.55 33.82 -8.68
N SER A 49 -8.27 34.15 -8.48
CA SER A 49 -7.77 35.53 -8.55
C SER A 49 -7.29 35.80 -9.98
N ARG A 50 -7.87 36.82 -10.61
CA ARG A 50 -7.46 37.32 -11.94
C ARG A 50 -6.19 38.16 -11.78
N TYR A 51 -5.15 37.83 -12.53
CA TYR A 51 -4.06 38.74 -12.83
C TYR A 51 -4.20 39.23 -14.26
N CYS A 52 -4.19 40.55 -14.44
CA CYS A 52 -4.13 41.23 -15.73
C CYS A 52 -2.69 41.16 -16.27
N GLU A 53 -2.54 40.76 -17.53
CA GLU A 53 -1.30 40.89 -18.29
C GLU A 53 -1.25 42.26 -18.97
N SER A 54 -0.13 42.97 -18.83
CA SER A 54 0.25 44.10 -19.68
C SER A 54 1.63 43.82 -20.26
N GLY A 55 1.72 43.84 -21.59
CA GLY A 55 2.89 43.42 -22.37
C GLY A 55 4.08 44.35 -22.32
N GLY A 56 5.22 43.82 -22.75
CA GLY A 56 6.47 44.55 -22.97
C GLY A 56 7.43 43.75 -23.84
N LYS A 57 7.97 44.41 -24.87
CA LYS A 57 8.72 43.86 -26.02
C LYS A 57 10.13 43.35 -25.66
N ALA A 58 10.61 42.41 -26.46
CA ALA A 58 11.99 41.88 -26.50
C ALA A 58 13.03 42.90 -27.00
N PRO A 59 14.34 42.60 -26.82
CA PRO A 59 15.12 42.23 -28.00
C PRO A 59 16.09 41.03 -27.79
N VAL A 60 16.67 40.63 -28.93
CA VAL A 60 17.32 39.36 -29.28
C VAL A 60 18.84 39.38 -29.08
N ALA A 61 19.40 38.30 -28.53
CA ALA A 61 20.72 37.71 -28.80
C ALA A 61 20.72 36.31 -28.13
N GLY A 62 21.07 35.16 -28.70
CA GLY A 62 22.07 34.86 -29.72
C GLY A 62 23.09 33.90 -29.11
N SER A 63 22.71 32.64 -28.84
CA SER A 63 23.66 31.55 -28.53
C SER A 63 23.03 30.19 -28.84
N ALA A 64 23.60 29.49 -29.83
CA ALA A 64 23.14 28.19 -30.28
C ALA A 64 23.75 27.09 -29.38
N SER A 65 22.94 26.54 -28.47
CA SER A 65 23.25 25.31 -27.75
C SER A 65 22.55 24.13 -28.43
N LEU A 66 23.34 23.15 -28.89
CA LEU A 66 22.90 21.89 -29.47
C LEU A 66 22.14 21.07 -28.42
N SER A 67 20.86 21.38 -28.29
CA SER A 67 19.90 20.69 -27.45
C SER A 67 19.31 19.54 -28.27
N PHE A 68 19.62 18.31 -27.87
CA PHE A 68 18.99 17.11 -28.41
C PHE A 68 17.46 17.26 -28.41
N LEU A 69 16.87 17.00 -29.57
CA LEU A 69 15.43 17.03 -29.85
C LEU A 69 14.68 16.00 -29.01
N PHE A 70 14.33 16.35 -27.78
CA PHE A 70 13.11 15.83 -27.19
C PHE A 70 11.98 16.76 -27.64
N PRO A 71 10.88 16.23 -28.22
CA PRO A 71 9.73 17.06 -28.57
C PRO A 71 9.28 17.80 -27.31
N LYS A 72 9.25 19.13 -27.38
CA LYS A 72 8.66 19.98 -26.35
C LYS A 72 7.19 19.58 -26.24
N LEU A 73 6.88 18.71 -25.27
CA LEU A 73 5.50 18.33 -24.99
C LEU A 73 4.72 19.61 -24.67
N PRO A 74 3.71 19.96 -25.49
CA PRO A 74 2.93 21.17 -25.30
C PRO A 74 2.16 21.00 -23.99
N TYR A 75 2.27 22.00 -23.12
CA TYR A 75 1.62 22.02 -21.81
C TYR A 75 2.08 20.90 -20.87
N ARG A 76 3.15 21.18 -20.11
CA ARG A 76 3.48 20.46 -18.87
C ARG A 76 2.34 20.72 -17.88
N ARG A 77 1.18 20.08 -18.05
CA ARG A 77 0.16 19.98 -17.00
C ARG A 77 0.91 19.42 -15.81
N SER A 78 1.12 20.24 -14.78
CA SER A 78 1.70 19.79 -13.54
C SER A 78 0.82 18.63 -13.07
N ILE A 79 1.43 17.44 -12.98
CA ILE A 79 0.75 16.29 -12.40
C ILE A 79 0.56 16.66 -10.94
N GLU A 80 -0.66 17.09 -10.61
CA GLU A 80 -1.02 17.52 -9.27
C GLU A 80 -0.84 16.34 -8.30
N MET A 81 -0.02 16.56 -7.27
CA MET A 81 0.24 15.54 -6.26
C MET A 81 -0.96 15.46 -5.32
N HIS A 82 -1.33 14.26 -4.88
CA HIS A 82 -2.45 14.11 -3.96
C HIS A 82 -2.10 14.78 -2.62
N GLN A 83 -3.03 15.61 -2.12
CA GLN A 83 -2.83 16.44 -0.92
C GLN A 83 -1.63 17.41 -0.99
N GLU A 84 -1.29 17.97 -2.16
CA GLU A 84 -0.14 18.90 -2.28
C GLU A 84 -0.22 20.14 -1.37
N HIS A 85 -1.43 20.53 -1.00
CA HIS A 85 -1.67 21.66 -0.10
C HIS A 85 -1.49 21.31 1.39
N LYS A 86 -1.36 20.02 1.75
CA LYS A 86 -1.17 19.57 3.14
C LYS A 86 0.16 18.84 3.35
N ILE A 87 0.61 18.08 2.36
CA ILE A 87 1.84 17.29 2.43
C ILE A 87 2.93 17.99 1.60
N PRO A 88 4.09 18.36 2.20
CA PRO A 88 5.11 19.16 1.53
C PRO A 88 5.98 18.30 0.59
N TRP A 89 5.37 17.75 -0.46
CA TRP A 89 6.04 16.85 -1.42
C TRP A 89 7.28 17.47 -2.07
N ASN A 90 7.24 18.78 -2.37
CA ASN A 90 8.39 19.50 -2.92
C ASN A 90 9.59 19.54 -1.95
N LEU A 91 9.34 19.54 -0.63
CA LEU A 91 10.40 19.46 0.37
C LEU A 91 11.11 18.11 0.28
N LEU A 92 10.36 17.00 0.24
CA LEU A 92 10.94 15.66 0.06
C LEU A 92 11.67 15.55 -1.29
N ALA A 93 11.07 16.02 -2.37
CA ALA A 93 11.66 16.01 -3.71
C ALA A 93 12.99 16.79 -3.77
N SER A 94 13.10 17.91 -3.06
CA SER A 94 14.33 18.72 -3.00
C SER A 94 15.51 18.03 -2.28
N ASN A 95 15.22 16.94 -1.56
CA ASN A 95 16.21 16.16 -0.80
C ASN A 95 16.67 14.89 -1.50
N VAL A 96 16.10 14.58 -2.66
CA VAL A 96 16.46 13.37 -3.43
C VAL A 96 16.81 13.70 -4.87
N ALA A 97 17.54 12.79 -5.50
CA ALA A 97 17.80 12.78 -6.93
C ALA A 97 17.45 11.40 -7.50
N PHE A 98 16.85 11.36 -8.68
CA PHE A 98 16.68 10.12 -9.42
C PHE A 98 17.98 9.83 -10.17
N VAL A 99 18.63 8.71 -9.85
CA VAL A 99 19.91 8.32 -10.44
C VAL A 99 19.72 7.01 -11.19
N ARG A 100 20.18 6.98 -12.45
CA ARG A 100 20.28 5.75 -13.23
C ARG A 100 21.60 5.09 -12.94
N GLU A 101 21.57 3.78 -12.73
CA GLU A 101 22.75 2.93 -12.61
C GLU A 101 23.79 3.44 -11.60
N ASN A 102 23.34 3.77 -10.38
CA ASN A 102 24.19 4.45 -9.40
C ASN A 102 25.46 3.62 -9.07
N PRO A 103 26.67 4.06 -9.45
CA PRO A 103 27.89 3.27 -9.29
C PRO A 103 28.32 3.09 -7.82
N HIS A 104 27.74 3.86 -6.90
CA HIS A 104 28.03 3.75 -5.47
C HIS A 104 27.21 2.69 -4.76
N PHE A 105 26.28 2.03 -5.45
CA PHE A 105 25.47 0.93 -4.91
C PHE A 105 25.82 -0.38 -5.61
N HIS A 106 25.90 -1.46 -4.82
CA HIS A 106 26.01 -2.81 -5.38
C HIS A 106 24.88 -3.05 -6.38
N HIS A 107 25.23 -3.61 -7.54
CA HIS A 107 24.34 -3.86 -8.67
C HIS A 107 23.86 -2.62 -9.46
N HIS A 108 24.47 -1.45 -9.28
CA HIS A 108 24.12 -0.24 -10.04
C HIS A 108 22.61 0.05 -9.97
N ALA A 109 22.09 0.15 -8.75
CA ALA A 109 20.66 0.38 -8.54
C ALA A 109 20.19 1.68 -9.23
N THR A 110 19.01 1.62 -9.85
CA THR A 110 18.32 2.78 -10.44
C THR A 110 17.13 3.14 -9.55
N GLY A 111 17.03 4.40 -9.13
CA GLY A 111 16.00 4.82 -8.19
C GLY A 111 16.22 6.21 -7.60
N PHE A 112 15.53 6.50 -6.50
CA PHE A 112 15.74 7.73 -5.72
C PHE A 112 16.86 7.56 -4.70
N PHE A 113 17.75 8.55 -4.64
CA PHE A 113 18.87 8.59 -3.70
C PHE A 113 18.91 9.94 -2.98
N PRO A 114 19.40 9.97 -1.73
CA PRO A 114 19.60 11.23 -1.01
C PRO A 114 20.63 12.12 -1.70
N ARG A 115 20.43 13.44 -1.60
CA ARG A 115 21.40 14.45 -2.08
C ARG A 115 22.52 14.73 -1.09
N ASN A 116 22.42 14.25 0.14
CA ASN A 116 23.37 14.46 1.24
C ASN A 116 23.62 15.95 1.54
N ARG A 117 22.55 16.76 1.53
CA ARG A 117 22.62 18.18 1.92
C ARG A 117 22.75 18.30 3.44
N SER A 118 23.40 19.36 3.92
CA SER A 118 23.62 19.59 5.36
C SER A 118 22.33 19.61 6.20
N ASN A 119 21.22 20.08 5.65
CA ASN A 119 19.92 20.16 6.33
C ASN A 119 18.95 19.01 6.00
N GLN A 120 19.38 18.02 5.20
CA GLN A 120 18.50 17.00 4.63
C GLN A 120 17.76 16.21 5.71
N ASP A 121 18.45 15.79 6.76
CA ASP A 121 17.88 14.98 7.84
C ASP A 121 16.76 15.74 8.57
N ARG A 122 16.96 17.05 8.79
CA ARG A 122 15.98 17.94 9.40
C ARG A 122 14.77 18.15 8.50
N GLU A 123 15.00 18.36 7.20
CA GLU A 123 13.93 18.57 6.22
C GLU A 123 13.08 17.29 6.02
N ILE A 124 13.72 16.11 5.92
CA ILE A 124 13.03 14.82 5.85
C ILE A 124 12.24 14.55 7.12
N SER A 125 12.82 14.81 8.30
CA SER A 125 12.10 14.65 9.58
C SER A 125 10.89 15.59 9.67
N HIS A 126 11.02 16.83 9.16
CA HIS A 126 9.89 17.74 9.07
C HIS A 126 8.80 17.21 8.13
N PHE A 127 9.17 16.68 6.97
CA PHE A 127 8.23 16.04 6.04
C PHE A 127 7.48 14.88 6.71
N ILE A 128 8.19 13.97 7.38
CA ILE A 128 7.60 12.81 8.08
C ILE A 128 6.56 13.28 9.09
N ARG A 129 6.91 14.23 9.95
CA ARG A 129 6.01 14.76 10.98
C ARG A 129 4.74 15.38 10.38
N VAL A 130 4.88 16.19 9.33
CA VAL A 130 3.73 16.83 8.66
C VAL A 130 2.84 15.77 7.98
N PHE A 131 3.44 14.77 7.35
CA PHE A 131 2.70 13.65 6.76
C PHE A 131 1.93 12.87 7.84
N ALA A 132 2.60 12.43 8.90
CA ALA A 132 2.00 11.68 10.00
C ALA A 132 0.84 12.46 10.66
N GLN A 133 1.03 13.76 10.89
CA GLN A 133 0.00 14.64 11.41
C GLN A 133 -1.19 14.77 10.46
N THR A 134 -0.93 14.84 9.15
CA THR A 134 -1.99 14.85 8.13
C THR A 134 -2.80 13.56 8.18
N VAL A 135 -2.14 12.40 8.18
CA VAL A 135 -2.80 11.08 8.31
C VAL A 135 -3.65 11.02 9.58
N SER A 136 -3.07 11.40 10.73
CA SER A 136 -3.76 11.43 12.02
C SER A 136 -5.01 12.33 11.99
N THR A 137 -4.93 13.47 11.31
CA THR A 137 -6.05 14.40 11.17
C THR A 137 -7.19 13.79 10.36
N PHE A 138 -6.88 13.10 9.25
CA PHE A 138 -7.88 12.39 8.46
C PHE A 138 -8.46 11.19 9.21
N ALA A 139 -7.61 10.41 9.90
CA ALA A 139 -8.04 9.30 10.74
C ALA A 139 -9.03 9.75 11.82
N ASN A 140 -8.71 10.82 12.56
CA ASN A 140 -9.59 11.39 13.58
C ASN A 140 -10.90 11.95 12.98
N THR A 141 -10.83 12.56 11.80
CA THR A 141 -12.03 13.08 11.11
C THR A 141 -12.93 11.93 10.65
N GLU A 142 -12.33 10.86 10.11
CA GLU A 142 -13.05 9.65 9.72
C GLU A 142 -13.71 8.98 10.93
N ARG A 143 -12.97 8.86 12.04
CA ARG A 143 -13.45 8.22 13.27
C ARG A 143 -14.72 8.85 13.83
N ARG A 144 -14.86 10.16 13.73
CA ARG A 144 -16.03 10.92 14.21
C ARG A 144 -17.34 10.59 13.48
N LYS A 145 -17.28 9.90 12.33
CA LYS A 145 -18.46 9.44 11.59
C LYS A 145 -19.15 8.23 12.22
N TYR A 146 -18.46 7.54 13.14
CA TYR A 146 -18.92 6.30 13.76
C TYR A 146 -19.19 6.51 15.25
N LEU A 147 -20.04 5.66 15.83
CA LEU A 147 -20.33 5.69 17.26
C LEU A 147 -19.06 5.42 18.09
N SER A 148 -19.00 5.95 19.31
CA SER A 148 -17.89 5.69 20.23
C SER A 148 -17.84 4.20 20.61
N VAL A 149 -18.99 3.58 20.79
CA VAL A 149 -19.15 2.14 21.04
C VAL A 149 -19.98 1.56 19.90
N ILE A 150 -19.43 0.56 19.20
CA ILE A 150 -20.15 -0.14 18.13
C ILE A 150 -20.88 -1.34 18.73
N GLU A 151 -22.20 -1.36 18.63
CA GLU A 151 -23.01 -2.49 19.09
C GLU A 151 -22.91 -3.68 18.13
N CYS A 152 -22.88 -4.88 18.69
CA CYS A 152 -22.94 -6.12 17.92
C CYS A 152 -24.30 -6.24 17.21
N PRO A 153 -24.33 -6.49 15.89
CA PRO A 153 -25.58 -6.71 15.17
C PRO A 153 -26.40 -7.85 15.79
N LYS A 154 -27.73 -7.69 15.86
CA LYS A 154 -28.64 -8.70 16.46
C LYS A 154 -28.58 -10.05 15.74
N ASP A 155 -28.41 -10.02 14.42
CA ASP A 155 -28.24 -11.20 13.57
C ASP A 155 -26.80 -11.75 13.58
N ARG A 156 -25.90 -11.08 14.30
CA ARG A 156 -24.46 -11.38 14.40
C ARG A 156 -23.74 -11.36 13.05
N ARG A 157 -24.23 -10.59 12.08
CA ARG A 157 -23.65 -10.55 10.73
C ARG A 157 -22.72 -9.35 10.57
N LEU A 158 -21.41 -9.57 10.44
CA LEU A 158 -20.43 -8.51 10.20
C LEU A 158 -20.53 -7.84 8.82
N PHE A 159 -21.04 -8.54 7.82
CA PHE A 159 -21.14 -8.07 6.44
C PHE A 159 -22.36 -8.64 5.72
N SER A 160 -22.70 -8.12 4.54
CA SER A 160 -23.84 -8.60 3.75
C SER A 160 -23.51 -9.83 2.89
N ASP A 161 -24.55 -10.51 2.41
CA ASP A 161 -24.41 -11.60 1.40
C ASP A 161 -23.78 -11.12 0.08
N GLN A 162 -23.95 -9.84 -0.23
CA GLN A 162 -23.30 -9.22 -1.38
C GLN A 162 -21.78 -9.21 -1.20
N LEU A 163 -21.27 -8.81 -0.03
CA LEU A 163 -19.83 -8.81 0.24
C LEU A 163 -19.26 -10.23 0.27
N LEU A 164 -20.00 -11.20 0.82
CA LEU A 164 -19.65 -12.62 0.72
C LEU A 164 -19.46 -13.07 -0.72
N SER A 165 -20.40 -12.69 -1.60
CA SER A 165 -20.35 -13.07 -3.01
C SER A 165 -19.22 -12.36 -3.77
N GLN A 166 -18.84 -11.17 -3.32
CA GLN A 166 -17.78 -10.37 -3.95
C GLN A 166 -16.37 -10.81 -3.53
N TYR A 167 -16.20 -11.32 -2.30
CA TYR A 167 -14.91 -11.74 -1.75
C TYR A 167 -14.96 -13.16 -1.15
N PRO A 168 -15.43 -14.19 -1.88
CA PRO A 168 -15.66 -15.53 -1.34
C PRO A 168 -14.38 -16.23 -0.85
N GLN A 169 -13.22 -15.80 -1.35
CA GLN A 169 -11.90 -16.31 -0.95
C GLN A 169 -11.40 -15.72 0.38
N HIS A 170 -12.04 -14.66 0.89
CA HIS A 170 -11.65 -13.97 2.13
C HIS A 170 -12.78 -13.91 3.16
N LEU A 171 -14.02 -13.90 2.70
CA LEU A 171 -15.22 -13.83 3.52
C LEU A 171 -16.02 -15.11 3.34
N ASN A 172 -16.50 -15.67 4.46
CA ASN A 172 -17.33 -16.86 4.50
C ASN A 172 -18.32 -16.77 5.68
N LYS A 173 -19.25 -17.72 5.77
CA LYS A 173 -20.30 -17.72 6.81
C LYS A 173 -19.75 -17.82 8.24
N PHE A 174 -18.59 -18.45 8.43
CA PHE A 174 -17.98 -18.62 9.76
C PHE A 174 -17.36 -17.31 10.26
N VAL A 175 -16.62 -16.62 9.38
CA VAL A 175 -15.90 -15.38 9.70
C VAL A 175 -16.82 -14.17 9.82
N GLN A 176 -18.11 -14.35 9.54
CA GLN A 176 -19.15 -13.35 9.64
C GLN A 176 -19.65 -13.13 11.08
N ASP A 177 -19.49 -14.12 11.96
CA ASP A 177 -19.95 -14.04 13.36
C ASP A 177 -18.85 -13.49 14.28
N PRO A 178 -19.04 -12.34 14.96
CA PRO A 178 -18.08 -11.83 15.95
C PRO A 178 -17.70 -12.85 17.03
N ALA A 179 -18.62 -13.74 17.42
CA ALA A 179 -18.37 -14.77 18.43
C ALA A 179 -17.33 -15.80 17.98
N HIS A 180 -17.23 -16.06 16.67
CA HIS A 180 -16.18 -16.92 16.10
C HIS A 180 -14.79 -16.40 16.47
N TRP A 181 -14.58 -15.08 16.36
CA TRP A 181 -13.30 -14.43 16.65
C TRP A 181 -12.98 -14.38 18.13
N SER A 182 -13.97 -13.98 18.95
CA SER A 182 -13.87 -14.03 20.40
C SER A 182 -13.47 -15.42 20.91
N GLN A 183 -14.09 -16.49 20.38
CA GLN A 183 -13.74 -17.85 20.75
C GLN A 183 -12.31 -18.22 20.36
N ARG A 184 -11.83 -17.79 19.18
CA ARG A 184 -10.45 -18.03 18.75
C ARG A 184 -9.44 -17.28 19.63
N GLY A 185 -9.74 -16.04 20.01
CA GLY A 185 -8.89 -15.27 20.92
C GLY A 185 -8.76 -15.93 22.31
N ARG A 186 -9.88 -16.35 22.90
CA ARG A 186 -9.89 -17.05 24.21
C ARG A 186 -9.11 -18.35 24.25
N LYS A 187 -9.04 -19.07 23.12
CA LYS A 187 -8.28 -20.34 23.02
C LYS A 187 -6.77 -20.13 23.10
N GLY A 188 -6.28 -18.90 23.28
CA GLY A 188 -4.87 -18.62 23.45
C GLY A 188 -4.06 -18.98 22.21
N ILE A 189 -4.68 -18.96 21.03
CA ILE A 189 -3.92 -18.99 19.78
C ILE A 189 -3.14 -17.68 19.75
N HIS A 190 -1.91 -17.73 20.26
CA HIS A 190 -1.12 -16.56 20.52
C HIS A 190 -0.92 -15.77 19.22
N PRO A 191 -0.95 -14.42 19.27
CA PRO A 191 -0.64 -13.56 18.14
C PRO A 191 0.68 -13.90 17.42
N GLY A 192 1.66 -14.48 18.13
CA GLY A 192 2.93 -14.93 17.55
C GLY A 192 2.94 -16.38 17.03
N SER A 193 1.89 -17.17 17.29
CA SER A 193 1.77 -18.57 16.86
C SER A 193 0.76 -18.75 15.73
N TRP A 194 0.31 -17.69 15.06
CA TRP A 194 -0.44 -17.81 13.81
C TRP A 194 0.56 -18.19 12.70
N PRO A 195 0.73 -19.47 12.36
CA PRO A 195 1.68 -19.83 11.32
C PRO A 195 1.11 -19.33 10.00
N GLU A 196 1.97 -18.65 9.26
CA GLU A 196 1.87 -18.39 7.82
C GLU A 196 0.72 -17.49 7.37
N LYS A 197 1.00 -16.18 7.38
CA LYS A 197 0.79 -15.27 6.23
C LYS A 197 -0.66 -14.96 5.79
N TYR A 198 -1.68 -15.69 6.27
CA TYR A 198 -3.08 -15.61 5.81
C TYR A 198 -4.12 -16.00 6.87
N SER A 199 -3.95 -15.64 8.15
CA SER A 199 -5.04 -15.90 9.12
C SER A 199 -6.35 -15.29 8.60
N ASP A 200 -7.46 -16.03 8.69
CA ASP A 200 -8.74 -15.59 8.12
C ASP A 200 -9.11 -14.19 8.61
N LEU A 201 -8.79 -13.87 9.87
CA LEU A 201 -8.98 -12.56 10.48
C LEU A 201 -8.20 -11.46 9.75
N ALA A 202 -6.93 -11.72 9.41
CA ALA A 202 -6.13 -10.79 8.64
C ALA A 202 -6.77 -10.51 7.28
N ASN A 203 -7.25 -11.54 6.58
CA ASN A 203 -7.91 -11.38 5.29
C ASN A 203 -9.21 -10.59 5.40
N VAL A 204 -10.01 -10.82 6.46
CA VAL A 204 -11.24 -10.07 6.73
C VAL A 204 -10.94 -8.59 7.00
N VAL A 205 -10.01 -8.29 7.89
CA VAL A 205 -9.61 -6.90 8.21
C VAL A 205 -9.07 -6.19 6.97
N LYS A 206 -8.18 -6.84 6.21
CA LYS A 206 -7.67 -6.27 4.94
C LYS A 206 -8.80 -6.02 3.94
N THR A 207 -9.76 -6.93 3.84
CA THR A 207 -10.92 -6.76 2.95
C THR A 207 -11.70 -5.52 3.36
N PHE A 208 -12.02 -5.37 4.65
CA PHE A 208 -12.74 -4.20 5.17
C PHE A 208 -11.98 -2.89 4.94
N LEU A 209 -10.66 -2.86 5.11
CA LEU A 209 -9.84 -1.68 4.81
C LEU A 209 -9.91 -1.31 3.33
N VAL A 210 -9.77 -2.28 2.43
CA VAL A 210 -9.80 -2.06 0.97
C VAL A 210 -11.16 -1.53 0.51
N ILE A 211 -12.27 -2.07 1.04
CA ILE A 211 -13.62 -1.63 0.68
C ILE A 211 -14.14 -0.47 1.55
N ASN A 212 -13.30 0.04 2.46
CA ASN A 212 -13.64 1.08 3.44
C ASN A 212 -14.91 0.76 4.27
N ASN A 213 -15.08 -0.50 4.70
CA ASN A 213 -16.20 -0.92 5.54
C ASN A 213 -15.79 -0.87 7.03
N MET A 214 -15.82 0.35 7.58
CA MET A 214 -15.22 0.63 8.89
C MET A 214 -16.06 0.17 10.09
N THR A 215 -17.39 0.13 10.00
CA THR A 215 -18.23 -0.27 11.13
C THR A 215 -17.91 -1.67 11.68
N PRO A 216 -17.88 -2.74 10.87
CA PRO A 216 -17.49 -4.06 11.37
C PRO A 216 -16.02 -4.11 11.80
N LEU A 217 -15.16 -3.32 11.17
CA LEU A 217 -13.75 -3.26 11.55
C LEU A 217 -13.56 -2.65 12.95
N LEU A 218 -14.24 -1.54 13.25
CA LEU A 218 -14.26 -0.91 14.56
C LEU A 218 -14.91 -1.81 15.60
N LEU A 219 -15.97 -2.54 15.26
CA LEU A 219 -16.56 -3.56 16.15
C LEU A 219 -15.53 -4.62 16.55
N LEU A 220 -14.76 -5.13 15.58
CA LEU A 220 -13.71 -6.12 15.87
C LEU A 220 -12.60 -5.53 16.74
N ALA A 221 -12.20 -4.28 16.49
CA ALA A 221 -11.15 -3.60 17.24
C ALA A 221 -11.53 -3.30 18.70
N GLN A 222 -12.81 -2.98 18.94
CA GLN A 222 -13.32 -2.66 20.28
C GLN A 222 -13.60 -3.91 21.14
N ASN A 223 -13.52 -5.11 20.56
CA ASN A 223 -13.76 -6.34 21.29
C ASN A 223 -12.48 -6.79 22.01
N PRO A 224 -12.45 -6.80 23.36
CA PRO A 224 -11.23 -7.10 24.12
C PRO A 224 -10.74 -8.54 23.94
N GLU A 225 -11.58 -9.43 23.42
CA GLU A 225 -11.22 -10.84 23.16
C GLU A 225 -10.62 -11.04 21.77
N ILE A 226 -10.61 -10.02 20.91
CA ILE A 226 -10.09 -10.07 19.55
C ILE A 226 -8.81 -9.25 19.47
N HIS A 227 -7.67 -9.93 19.54
CA HIS A 227 -6.36 -9.27 19.50
C HIS A 227 -5.95 -8.89 18.08
N LEU A 228 -6.29 -7.67 17.64
CA LEU A 228 -5.85 -7.13 16.35
C LEU A 228 -4.42 -6.54 16.38
N GLN A 229 -3.81 -6.41 17.55
CA GLN A 229 -2.46 -5.82 17.70
C GLN A 229 -1.36 -6.60 16.95
N GLY A 230 -1.53 -7.91 16.78
CA GLY A 230 -0.64 -8.75 15.97
C GLY A 230 -0.77 -8.53 14.46
N LEU A 231 -1.69 -7.68 14.04
CA LEU A 231 -1.98 -7.36 12.65
C LEU A 231 -1.26 -6.07 12.23
N ARG A 232 -0.14 -5.70 12.87
CA ARG A 232 0.66 -4.53 12.44
C ARG A 232 1.28 -4.69 11.04
N ASP A 233 1.48 -5.92 10.58
CA ASP A 233 2.16 -6.21 9.30
C ASP A 233 1.21 -6.42 8.10
N MET A 234 0.00 -5.84 8.15
CA MET A 234 -1.14 -6.22 7.28
C MET A 234 -1.12 -5.72 5.84
N GLY A 235 0.03 -5.32 5.29
CA GLY A 235 0.13 -4.92 3.89
C GLY A 235 -0.40 -3.50 3.59
N TYR A 236 -0.78 -2.71 4.60
CA TYR A 236 -0.98 -1.27 4.42
C TYR A 236 0.32 -0.57 3.98
N TYR A 237 1.48 -1.14 4.33
CA TYR A 237 2.79 -0.76 3.78
C TYR A 237 2.75 -0.69 2.26
N ALA A 238 2.02 -1.57 1.59
CA ALA A 238 1.94 -1.51 0.14
C ALA A 238 1.24 -0.24 -0.35
N ALA A 239 0.12 0.12 0.30
CA ALA A 239 -0.56 1.38 0.04
C ALA A 239 0.36 2.57 0.34
N LEU A 240 1.05 2.56 1.48
CA LEU A 240 1.96 3.63 1.89
C LEU A 240 3.17 3.79 0.94
N HIS A 241 3.84 2.68 0.59
CA HIS A 241 4.97 2.65 -0.33
C HIS A 241 4.58 3.22 -1.69
N MET A 242 3.52 2.71 -2.30
CA MET A 242 3.11 3.15 -3.64
C MET A 242 2.57 4.58 -3.63
N TYR A 243 1.84 4.97 -2.59
CA TYR A 243 1.38 6.34 -2.42
C TYR A 243 2.56 7.31 -2.33
N LEU A 244 3.57 7.00 -1.52
CA LEU A 244 4.76 7.83 -1.36
C LEU A 244 5.60 7.86 -2.65
N PHE A 245 5.82 6.69 -3.26
CA PHE A 245 6.60 6.56 -4.51
C PHE A 245 6.00 7.35 -5.67
N LEU A 246 4.69 7.23 -5.91
CA LEU A 246 4.04 7.92 -7.04
C LEU A 246 3.97 9.43 -6.83
N ASN A 247 3.66 9.90 -5.62
CA ASN A 247 3.66 11.34 -5.34
C ASN A 247 5.08 11.92 -5.41
N LEU A 248 6.10 11.21 -4.90
CA LEU A 248 7.50 11.62 -5.05
C LEU A 248 7.94 11.64 -6.52
N SER A 249 7.53 10.64 -7.29
CA SER A 249 7.80 10.57 -8.73
C SER A 249 7.14 11.73 -9.49
N ALA A 250 5.92 12.12 -9.11
CA ALA A 250 5.26 13.30 -9.65
C ALA A 250 6.02 14.59 -9.28
N ALA A 251 6.38 14.75 -7.99
CA ALA A 251 7.09 15.92 -7.47
C ALA A 251 8.47 16.15 -8.13
N THR A 252 9.17 15.07 -8.47
CA THR A 252 10.50 15.11 -9.09
C THR A 252 10.44 15.14 -10.63
N GLY A 253 9.25 15.02 -11.23
CA GLY A 253 9.07 14.91 -12.68
C GLY A 253 9.46 13.55 -13.28
N VAL A 254 9.88 12.58 -12.47
CA VAL A 254 10.22 11.20 -12.86
C VAL A 254 9.01 10.44 -13.39
N LEU A 255 7.82 10.76 -12.87
CA LEU A 255 6.58 10.20 -13.36
C LEU A 255 6.34 10.66 -14.81
N ALA A 256 6.43 11.98 -15.06
CA ALA A 256 6.25 12.60 -16.38
C ALA A 256 7.25 12.11 -17.44
N SER A 257 8.47 11.75 -17.03
CA SER A 257 9.49 11.23 -17.94
C SER A 257 9.37 9.72 -18.19
N GLY A 258 8.45 9.02 -17.49
CA GLY A 258 8.34 7.56 -17.54
C GLY A 258 9.49 6.81 -16.85
N GLN A 259 10.45 7.52 -16.27
CA GLN A 259 11.63 6.93 -15.64
C GLN A 259 11.29 6.09 -14.40
N TYR A 260 10.14 6.32 -13.78
CA TYR A 260 9.68 5.52 -12.65
C TYR A 260 9.61 4.02 -12.97
N LYS A 261 9.38 3.62 -14.24
CA LYS A 261 9.27 2.22 -14.65
C LYS A 261 10.58 1.43 -14.55
N ILE A 262 11.72 2.12 -14.60
CA ILE A 262 13.05 1.52 -14.46
C ILE A 262 13.61 1.64 -13.04
N ALA A 263 12.85 2.25 -12.12
CA ALA A 263 13.22 2.29 -10.72
C ALA A 263 13.11 0.87 -10.13
N GLU A 264 14.15 0.43 -9.44
CA GLU A 264 14.17 -0.89 -8.80
C GLU A 264 13.08 -0.99 -7.73
N GLU A 265 12.81 0.10 -7.00
CA GLU A 265 11.74 0.18 -5.99
C GLU A 265 10.37 -0.05 -6.64
N PHE A 266 10.14 0.53 -7.83
CA PHE A 266 8.89 0.29 -8.55
C PHE A 266 8.80 -1.17 -9.00
N GLY A 267 9.88 -1.74 -9.55
CA GLY A 267 9.92 -3.14 -9.96
C GLY A 267 9.68 -4.12 -8.82
N MET A 268 10.35 -3.92 -7.68
CA MET A 268 10.18 -4.73 -6.46
C MET A 268 8.75 -4.63 -5.92
N PHE A 269 8.21 -3.41 -5.84
CA PHE A 269 6.84 -3.20 -5.40
C PHE A 269 5.85 -3.87 -6.34
N PHE A 270 5.99 -3.61 -7.64
CA PHE A 270 5.09 -4.12 -8.65
C PHE A 270 5.09 -5.64 -8.63
N GLY A 271 6.28 -6.26 -8.64
CA GLY A 271 6.42 -7.70 -8.52
C GLY A 271 5.76 -8.25 -7.25
N SER A 272 5.94 -7.63 -6.09
CA SER A 272 5.36 -8.14 -4.84
C SER A 272 3.84 -7.94 -4.73
N THR A 273 3.27 -6.97 -5.45
CA THR A 273 1.83 -6.68 -5.41
C THR A 273 1.01 -7.32 -6.50
N THR A 274 1.58 -7.55 -7.69
CA THR A 274 0.84 -8.12 -8.82
C THR A 274 1.08 -9.62 -9.02
N LEU A 275 2.21 -10.17 -8.55
CA LEU A 275 2.51 -11.60 -8.75
C LEU A 275 1.84 -12.53 -7.72
N PRO A 276 1.19 -13.63 -8.16
CA PRO A 276 0.95 -14.80 -7.32
C PRO A 276 2.28 -15.45 -6.87
N PRO A 277 2.36 -16.12 -5.71
CA PRO A 277 1.31 -16.34 -4.70
C PRO A 277 1.22 -15.22 -3.65
N TYR A 278 1.99 -14.14 -3.81
CA TYR A 278 2.16 -13.12 -2.76
C TYR A 278 0.97 -12.16 -2.63
N GLY A 279 0.07 -12.17 -3.62
CA GLY A 279 -1.08 -11.27 -3.67
C GLY A 279 -2.26 -11.66 -2.77
N GLY A 280 -2.27 -11.16 -1.54
CA GLY A 280 -3.48 -11.15 -0.69
C GLY A 280 -4.49 -10.07 -1.11
N VAL A 281 -5.60 -9.93 -0.39
CA VAL A 281 -6.65 -8.95 -0.74
C VAL A 281 -6.15 -7.50 -0.75
N TRP A 282 -5.09 -7.20 0.00
CA TRP A 282 -4.43 -5.89 0.05
C TRP A 282 -3.77 -5.52 -1.30
N CYS A 283 -3.55 -6.49 -2.18
CA CYS A 283 -3.09 -6.26 -3.55
C CYS A 283 -4.22 -5.87 -4.51
N THR A 284 -5.49 -6.08 -4.15
CA THR A 284 -6.63 -5.79 -5.04
C THR A 284 -6.62 -4.34 -5.53
N PRO A 285 -6.44 -3.31 -4.68
CA PRO A 285 -6.27 -1.93 -5.13
C PRO A 285 -5.22 -1.74 -6.23
N HIS A 286 -4.10 -2.46 -6.10
CA HIS A 286 -2.96 -2.36 -7.01
C HIS A 286 -3.25 -3.10 -8.32
N LYS A 287 -3.83 -4.30 -8.26
CA LYS A 287 -4.25 -5.08 -9.43
C LYS A 287 -5.36 -4.39 -10.23
N ASP A 288 -6.35 -3.83 -9.55
CA ASP A 288 -7.43 -3.06 -10.20
C ASP A 288 -6.87 -1.85 -10.95
N PHE A 289 -5.80 -1.24 -10.42
CA PHE A 289 -5.16 -0.08 -11.03
C PHE A 289 -4.23 -0.44 -12.20
N PHE A 290 -3.34 -1.40 -11.99
CA PHE A 290 -2.30 -1.77 -12.95
C PHE A 290 -2.72 -2.85 -13.95
N GLY A 291 -3.83 -3.55 -13.69
CA GLY A 291 -4.28 -4.73 -14.41
C GLY A 291 -3.62 -6.02 -13.94
N ASP A 292 -4.10 -7.15 -14.48
CA ASP A 292 -3.56 -8.50 -14.24
C ASP A 292 -2.32 -8.78 -15.10
N THR A 293 -1.40 -7.81 -15.19
CA THR A 293 -0.09 -8.03 -15.82
C THR A 293 0.99 -8.12 -14.75
N ASN A 294 1.93 -9.03 -14.95
CA ASN A 294 3.15 -9.13 -14.17
C ASN A 294 4.37 -8.56 -14.91
N ILE A 295 4.18 -8.02 -16.10
CA ILE A 295 5.25 -7.49 -16.95
C ILE A 295 5.20 -5.96 -16.88
N VAL A 296 6.22 -5.36 -16.27
CA VAL A 296 6.35 -3.90 -16.13
C VAL A 296 6.30 -3.17 -17.49
N LYS A 297 6.80 -3.82 -18.55
CA LYS A 297 6.76 -3.26 -19.91
C LYS A 297 5.35 -3.14 -20.47
N ASP A 298 4.46 -4.04 -20.04
CA ASP A 298 3.06 -4.10 -20.48
C ASP A 298 2.15 -3.27 -19.58
N LEU A 299 2.70 -2.64 -18.54
CA LEU A 299 1.96 -1.71 -17.70
C LEU A 299 1.42 -0.57 -18.55
N ARG A 300 0.10 -0.42 -18.49
CA ARG A 300 -0.60 0.78 -18.91
C ARG A 300 0.17 1.98 -18.39
N ASP A 301 0.38 2.96 -19.27
CA ASP A 301 0.99 4.22 -18.84
C ASP A 301 0.11 4.81 -17.72
N VAL A 302 0.69 4.91 -16.52
CA VAL A 302 0.04 5.44 -15.32
C VAL A 302 -0.40 6.89 -15.55
N LEU A 303 0.26 7.58 -16.49
CA LEU A 303 -0.08 8.93 -16.93
C LEU A 303 -1.04 8.99 -18.11
N GLY A 304 -1.30 7.86 -18.77
CA GLY A 304 -2.30 7.78 -19.83
C GLY A 304 -3.72 8.07 -19.35
N ASP A 305 -3.96 8.03 -18.03
CA ASP A 305 -5.24 8.34 -17.40
C ASP A 305 -5.03 9.01 -16.03
N LEU A 306 -4.80 10.33 -16.04
CA LEU A 306 -4.60 11.12 -14.82
C LEU A 306 -5.79 11.05 -13.86
N SER A 307 -7.01 10.84 -14.37
CA SER A 307 -8.21 10.73 -13.52
C SER A 307 -8.18 9.43 -12.73
N MET A 308 -7.83 8.32 -13.39
CA MET A 308 -7.64 7.02 -12.75
C MET A 308 -6.50 7.06 -11.73
N LEU A 309 -5.36 7.70 -12.04
CA LEU A 309 -4.25 7.89 -11.09
C LEU A 309 -4.69 8.67 -9.84
N LYS A 310 -5.41 9.79 -10.02
CA LYS A 310 -5.93 10.58 -8.89
C LYS A 310 -6.86 9.75 -8.00
N LYS A 311 -7.74 8.96 -8.61
CA LYS A 311 -8.66 8.07 -7.90
C LYS A 311 -7.93 7.00 -7.11
N TYR A 312 -6.91 6.42 -7.71
CA TYR A 312 -6.04 5.43 -7.08
C TYR A 312 -5.28 6.00 -5.88
N LEU A 313 -4.63 7.18 -6.04
CA LEU A 313 -3.94 7.84 -4.92
C LEU A 313 -4.89 8.21 -3.78
N LYS A 314 -6.12 8.65 -4.08
CA LYS A 314 -7.15 8.92 -3.07
C LYS A 314 -7.51 7.64 -2.29
N MET A 315 -7.67 6.52 -2.98
CA MET A 315 -7.94 5.22 -2.35
C MET A 315 -6.77 4.75 -1.48
N LEU A 316 -5.52 4.83 -1.96
CA LEU A 316 -4.35 4.45 -1.16
C LEU A 316 -4.26 5.31 0.10
N PHE A 317 -4.47 6.62 -0.02
CA PHE A 317 -4.50 7.51 1.14
C PHE A 317 -5.61 7.15 2.13
N ALA A 318 -6.78 6.72 1.64
CA ALA A 318 -7.86 6.21 2.49
C ALA A 318 -7.46 4.98 3.28
N ILE A 319 -6.82 4.01 2.64
CA ILE A 319 -6.30 2.83 3.32
C ILE A 319 -5.32 3.23 4.44
N ILE A 320 -4.41 4.17 4.17
CA ILE A 320 -3.40 4.63 5.14
C ILE A 320 -4.06 5.25 6.38
N TYR A 321 -4.99 6.21 6.23
CA TYR A 321 -5.60 6.84 7.41
C TYR A 321 -6.63 5.95 8.12
N CYS A 322 -7.34 5.07 7.39
CA CYS A 322 -8.24 4.10 8.03
C CYS A 322 -7.45 3.06 8.84
N TYR A 323 -6.24 2.72 8.39
CA TYR A 323 -5.34 1.86 9.12
C TYR A 323 -4.78 2.52 10.40
N ASP A 324 -4.33 3.78 10.32
CA ASP A 324 -3.93 4.56 11.51
C ASP A 324 -5.08 4.65 12.53
N MET A 325 -6.30 4.89 12.05
CA MET A 325 -7.50 4.89 12.89
C MET A 325 -7.73 3.54 13.58
N LEU A 326 -7.63 2.43 12.84
CA LEU A 326 -7.79 1.09 13.36
C LEU A 326 -6.75 0.78 14.46
N LEU A 327 -5.48 1.11 14.22
CA LEU A 327 -4.40 0.82 15.15
C LEU A 327 -4.54 1.61 16.47
N ARG A 328 -5.04 2.85 16.41
CA ARG A 328 -5.38 3.62 17.62
C ARG A 328 -6.51 2.99 18.42
N GLU A 329 -7.50 2.42 17.75
CA GLU A 329 -8.60 1.72 18.43
C GLU A 329 -8.18 0.40 19.08
N CYS A 330 -7.10 -0.21 18.60
CA CYS A 330 -6.54 -1.42 19.18
C CYS A 330 -5.60 -1.14 20.38
N ASP A 331 -5.57 0.10 20.87
CA ASP A 331 -4.63 0.61 21.89
C ASP A 331 -3.18 0.21 21.60
N SER A 332 -2.81 0.26 20.31
CA SER A 332 -1.46 -0.08 19.90
C SER A 332 -0.55 1.14 20.05
N ASP A 333 0.66 0.93 20.59
CA ASP A 333 1.78 1.89 20.53
C ASP A 333 2.28 2.03 19.09
N HIS A 334 1.39 2.42 18.18
CA HIS A 334 1.64 2.64 16.77
C HIS A 334 2.07 4.08 16.57
N ASN A 335 3.20 4.23 15.90
CA ASN A 335 3.75 5.54 15.57
C ASN A 335 3.91 5.66 14.05
N MET A 336 2.98 6.36 13.41
CA MET A 336 3.02 6.63 11.97
C MET A 336 4.33 7.28 11.51
N GLU A 337 5.04 8.04 12.37
CA GLU A 337 6.35 8.59 12.01
C GLU A 337 7.42 7.53 11.83
N ASP A 338 7.41 6.48 12.66
CA ASP A 338 8.37 5.37 12.56
C ASP A 338 8.12 4.58 11.27
N GLU A 339 6.84 4.33 10.97
CA GLU A 339 6.44 3.63 9.73
C GLU A 339 6.82 4.43 8.48
N LEU A 340 6.57 5.74 8.48
CA LEU A 340 6.98 6.62 7.39
C LEU A 340 8.50 6.66 7.23
N ASN A 341 9.25 6.63 8.33
CA ASN A 341 10.71 6.60 8.29
C ASN A 341 11.21 5.31 7.62
N ASP A 342 10.61 4.15 7.94
CA ASP A 342 10.94 2.87 7.32
C ASP A 342 10.57 2.83 5.83
N VAL A 343 9.40 3.35 5.46
CA VAL A 343 8.99 3.44 4.05
C VAL A 343 9.87 4.41 3.26
N ILE A 344 10.22 5.57 3.83
CA ILE A 344 11.12 6.54 3.19
C ILE A 344 12.50 5.91 3.01
N TYR A 345 13.03 5.23 4.02
CA TYR A 345 14.27 4.48 3.90
C TYR A 345 14.24 3.56 2.68
N TRP A 346 13.13 2.83 2.49
CA TRP A 346 12.98 1.91 1.37
C TRP A 346 12.86 2.63 0.02
N VAL A 347 12.01 3.67 -0.07
CA VAL A 347 11.72 4.39 -1.33
C VAL A 347 12.90 5.23 -1.82
N VAL A 348 13.67 5.83 -0.91
CA VAL A 348 14.77 6.76 -1.28
C VAL A 348 16.15 6.23 -0.92
N ARG A 349 16.26 4.96 -0.50
CA ARG A 349 17.49 4.30 -0.02
C ARG A 349 18.25 5.15 1.01
N TYR A 350 17.50 5.90 1.80
CA TYR A 350 18.06 6.84 2.74
C TYR A 350 18.48 6.09 4.00
N ARG A 351 19.74 5.65 4.02
CA ARG A 351 20.34 5.04 5.20
C ARG A 351 20.58 6.12 6.25
N ARG A 352 19.69 6.26 7.24
CA ARG A 352 20.02 7.05 8.43
C ARG A 352 21.30 6.47 9.05
N PRO A 353 22.30 7.30 9.39
CA PRO A 353 23.42 6.88 10.24
C PRO A 353 23.00 6.46 11.67
N TYR A 354 21.71 6.53 12.03
CA TYR A 354 21.20 6.57 13.40
C TYR A 354 20.36 5.36 13.86
N LEU A 355 20.52 4.17 13.28
CA LEU A 355 20.00 2.92 13.88
C LEU A 355 20.81 2.46 15.13
N GLN A 356 21.41 3.39 15.87
CA GLN A 356 21.84 3.16 17.26
C GLN A 356 20.76 3.54 18.27
N TYR A 357 19.70 4.28 17.89
CA TYR A 357 18.77 4.86 18.88
C TYR A 357 17.60 3.96 19.34
N THR A 358 17.36 2.80 18.73
CA THR A 358 16.26 1.90 19.13
C THR A 358 16.71 0.58 19.77
N ARG A 359 18.01 0.31 19.89
CA ARG A 359 18.50 -0.86 20.63
C ARG A 359 18.39 -0.72 22.17
N HIS A 360 18.02 0.45 22.68
CA HIS A 360 17.86 0.68 24.12
C HIS A 360 16.45 0.41 24.68
N LYS A 361 15.46 0.02 23.84
CA LYS A 361 14.13 -0.41 24.35
C LYS A 361 14.01 -1.91 24.61
N TYR A 362 15.02 -2.73 24.28
CA TYR A 362 15.13 -4.10 24.79
C TYR A 362 16.12 -4.10 25.95
N ASN A 363 15.61 -3.88 27.16
CA ASN A 363 16.31 -4.27 28.38
C ASN A 363 16.07 -5.77 28.60
N PRO A 364 17.07 -6.67 28.50
CA PRO A 364 16.89 -8.09 28.74
C PRO A 364 16.85 -8.45 30.24
N GLN A 365 16.76 -7.46 31.14
CA GLN A 365 16.85 -7.67 32.60
C GLN A 365 15.60 -7.26 33.39
N LEU A 366 14.39 -7.41 32.84
CA LEU A 366 13.16 -7.38 33.63
C LEU A 366 12.31 -8.61 33.36
#